data_AF-A0A4U9WHV9-F1
#
_entry.id   AF-A0A4U9WHV9-F1
#
_cell.length_a   1.000
_cell.length_b   1.000
_cell.length_c   1.000
_cell.angle_alpha   90.00
_cell.angle_beta   90.00
_cell.angle_gamma   90.00
#
_symmetry.space_group_name_H-M   'P 1'
#
loop_
_entity.id
_entity.type
_entity.pdbx_description
1 polymer ?
#
loop_
_entity_poly.entity_id
_entity_poly.type
_entity_poly.pdbx_seq_one_letter_code
_entity_poly.pdbx_strand_id
1 'polypeptide(L)'
;MAIEVGTVTGFYLGAMSDRVHVSLRVSKKYQHLVRNNTVFWLASGYNLQFGLTGGVIKSGTFQQFIRGGIAFATPPSIPLAPKATPNKHFLLNAEEPKDWREWGTAIPRDN
;
A
#
# COMPACT_ATOMS: atom_id res chain seq x y z
N MET A 1 -15.34 2.94 5.55
CA MET A 1 -14.89 3.94 4.56
C MET A 1 -13.38 3.92 4.53
N ALA A 2 -12.77 3.71 3.36
CA ALA A 2 -11.33 3.85 3.19
C ALA A 2 -10.99 5.33 2.93
N ILE A 3 -9.79 5.76 3.33
CA ILE A 3 -9.27 7.11 3.08
C ILE A 3 -8.07 6.98 2.15
N GLU A 4 -8.05 7.75 1.07
CA GLU A 4 -6.86 7.84 0.22
C GLU A 4 -5.74 8.58 0.97
N VAL A 5 -4.60 7.91 1.14
CA VAL A 5 -3.45 8.41 1.91
C VAL A 5 -2.17 8.50 1.10
N GLY A 6 -2.19 8.04 -0.16
CA GLY A 6 -1.03 7.98 -1.03
C GLY A 6 -1.37 7.40 -2.40
N THR A 7 -0.37 7.35 -3.27
CA THR A 7 -0.51 6.90 -4.66
C THR A 7 0.56 5.87 -5.04
N VAL A 8 0.23 5.03 -6.02
CA VAL A 8 1.22 4.21 -6.72
C VAL A 8 1.98 5.11 -7.70
N THR A 9 3.30 5.04 -7.68
CA THR A 9 4.18 5.90 -8.49
C THR A 9 4.92 5.14 -9.59
N GLY A 10 4.95 3.81 -9.53
CA GLY A 10 5.58 3.01 -10.57
C GLY A 10 5.68 1.53 -10.22
N PHE A 11 6.06 0.74 -11.22
CA PHE A 11 6.29 -0.69 -11.13
C PHE A 11 7.62 -1.01 -11.80
N TYR A 12 8.40 -1.89 -11.19
CA TYR A 12 9.65 -2.36 -11.79
C TYR A 12 9.87 -3.83 -11.47
N LEU A 13 10.53 -4.51 -12.39
CA LEU A 13 10.91 -5.89 -12.20
C LEU A 13 12.18 -5.95 -11.32
N GLY A 14 12.19 -6.84 -10.34
CA GLY A 14 13.38 -7.07 -9.51
C GLY A 14 14.54 -7.58 -10.36
N ALA A 15 15.77 -7.40 -9.86
CA ALA A 15 16.99 -7.74 -10.61
C ALA A 15 17.02 -9.22 -11.09
N MET A 16 16.41 -10.13 -10.33
CA MET A 16 16.34 -11.56 -10.64
C MET A 16 15.10 -11.94 -11.46
N SER A 17 14.27 -10.97 -11.85
CA SER A 17 13.01 -11.18 -12.59
C SER A 17 11.97 -12.09 -11.92
N ASP A 18 12.12 -12.35 -10.63
CA ASP A 18 11.25 -13.23 -9.83
C ASP A 18 10.09 -12.48 -9.16
N ARG A 19 10.16 -11.15 -9.08
CA ARG A 19 9.19 -10.33 -8.36
C ARG A 19 9.01 -8.94 -8.98
N VAL A 20 7.77 -8.46 -8.92
CA VAL A 20 7.42 -7.08 -9.28
C VAL A 20 7.44 -6.23 -8.03
N HIS A 21 8.20 -5.14 -8.07
CA HIS A 21 8.17 -4.11 -7.05
C HIS A 21 7.15 -3.04 -7.40
N VAL A 22 6.42 -2.57 -6.39
CA VAL A 22 5.46 -1.47 -6.50
C VAL A 22 5.98 -0.31 -5.68
N SER A 23 6.23 0.83 -6.32
CA SER A 23 6.64 2.07 -5.64
C SER A 23 5.43 2.85 -5.18
N LEU A 24 5.37 3.18 -3.89
CA LEU A 24 4.29 3.96 -3.28
C LEU A 24 4.81 5.30 -2.77
N ARG A 25 3.97 6.33 -2.85
CA ARG A 25 4.19 7.60 -2.17
C ARG A 25 3.05 7.87 -1.21
N VAL A 26 3.34 7.81 0.08
CA VAL A 26 2.40 8.20 1.15
C VAL A 26 2.52 9.69 1.40
N SER A 27 1.38 10.38 1.42
CA SER A 27 1.31 11.81 1.69
C SER A 27 1.86 12.15 3.07
N LYS A 28 2.56 13.29 3.20
CA LYS A 28 3.23 13.72 4.44
C LYS A 28 2.33 13.64 5.68
N LYS A 29 1.06 14.06 5.54
CA LYS A 29 0.01 14.00 6.58
C LYS A 29 -0.20 12.59 7.17
N TYR A 30 0.08 11.54 6.42
CA TYR A 30 -0.23 10.14 6.76
C TYR A 30 1.01 9.26 6.94
N GLN A 31 2.23 9.80 6.80
CA GLN A 31 3.47 9.03 6.90
C GLN A 31 3.62 8.28 8.24
N HIS A 32 3.14 8.88 9.33
CA HIS A 32 3.14 8.28 10.67
C HIS A 32 2.32 6.98 10.78
N LEU A 33 1.42 6.69 9.83
CA LEU A 33 0.61 5.48 9.82
C LEU A 33 1.39 4.22 9.42
N VAL A 34 2.50 4.38 8.68
CA VAL A 34 3.30 3.25 8.19
C VAL A 34 4.41 2.94 9.20
N ARG A 35 4.31 1.76 9.81
CA ARG A 35 5.24 1.20 10.78
C ARG A 35 6.00 0.03 10.17
N ASN A 36 7.08 -0.37 10.83
CA ASN A 36 7.91 -1.48 10.35
C ASN A 36 7.17 -2.82 10.24
N ASN A 37 6.06 -2.98 10.96
CA ASN A 37 5.19 -4.16 10.92
C ASN A 37 3.87 -3.93 10.16
N THR A 38 3.72 -2.82 9.44
CA THR A 38 2.53 -2.58 8.62
C THR A 38 2.37 -3.66 7.56
N VAL A 39 1.16 -4.17 7.43
CA VAL A 39 0.80 -5.19 6.46
C VAL A 39 0.07 -4.52 5.30
N PHE A 40 0.54 -4.76 4.07
CA PHE A 40 -0.06 -4.27 2.84
C PHE A 40 -0.75 -5.41 2.10
N TRP A 41 -1.90 -5.14 1.48
CA TRP A 41 -2.61 -6.11 0.64
C TRP A 41 -3.29 -5.46 -0.57
N LEU A 42 -3.55 -6.27 -1.59
CA LEU A 42 -4.42 -5.90 -2.70
C LEU A 42 -5.84 -5.71 -2.17
N ALA A 43 -6.35 -4.48 -2.22
CA ALA A 43 -7.74 -4.23 -1.90
C ALA A 43 -8.60 -4.70 -3.08
N SER A 44 -9.62 -5.51 -2.82
CA SER A 44 -10.54 -6.01 -3.85
C SER A 44 -11.86 -5.25 -3.71
N GLY A 45 -12.10 -4.23 -4.52
CA GLY A 45 -13.35 -3.45 -4.40
C GLY A 45 -13.56 -2.36 -5.45
N TYR A 46 -14.53 -2.62 -6.33
CA TYR A 46 -15.30 -1.75 -7.24
C TYR A 46 -14.89 -0.28 -7.47
N ASN A 47 -14.66 0.02 -8.76
CA ASN A 47 -14.82 1.30 -9.46
C ASN A 47 -13.95 2.50 -9.02
N LEU A 48 -12.91 2.76 -9.82
CA LEU A 48 -12.34 4.10 -9.98
C LEU A 48 -12.39 4.49 -11.46
N GLN A 49 -13.38 5.31 -11.81
CA GLN A 49 -13.43 6.05 -13.07
C GLN A 49 -12.26 7.04 -13.08
N PHE A 50 -11.25 6.82 -13.91
CA PHE A 50 -10.23 7.83 -14.18
C PHE A 50 -9.98 7.95 -15.69
N GLY A 51 -10.08 9.19 -16.17
CA GLY A 51 -9.80 9.59 -17.55
C GLY A 51 -8.32 9.39 -17.89
N LEU A 52 -8.08 8.67 -18.98
CA LEU A 52 -6.76 8.36 -19.51
C LEU A 52 -6.23 9.56 -20.32
N THR A 53 -5.40 10.40 -19.73
CA THR A 53 -4.53 11.30 -20.49
C THR A 53 -3.09 10.79 -20.47
N GLY A 54 -2.69 10.21 -21.61
CA GLY A 54 -1.30 10.20 -22.10
C GLY A 54 -0.32 9.22 -21.46
N GLY A 55 -0.09 8.08 -22.13
CA GLY A 55 1.10 7.25 -21.89
C GLY A 55 0.95 5.81 -22.35
N VAL A 56 1.82 5.38 -23.26
CA VAL A 56 1.75 4.12 -24.03
C VAL A 56 1.56 2.87 -23.15
N ILE A 57 0.51 2.12 -23.49
CA ILE A 57 0.08 0.85 -22.89
C ILE A 57 1.05 -0.26 -23.29
N LYS A 58 1.67 -0.94 -22.30
CA LYS A 58 2.10 -2.35 -22.43
C LYS A 58 1.90 -3.11 -21.11
N SER A 59 1.21 -4.25 -21.21
CA SER A 59 1.01 -5.33 -20.21
C SER A 59 -0.27 -5.29 -19.36
N GLY A 60 -1.09 -6.34 -19.50
CA GLY A 60 -2.39 -6.51 -18.84
C GLY A 60 -2.35 -6.70 -17.32
N THR A 61 -1.18 -6.93 -16.71
CA THR A 61 -1.02 -7.06 -15.25
C THR A 61 -1.11 -5.71 -14.52
N PHE A 62 -0.72 -4.60 -15.15
CA PHE A 62 -0.79 -3.25 -14.59
C PHE A 62 -2.23 -2.79 -14.34
N GLN A 63 -3.17 -3.20 -15.21
CA GLN A 63 -4.57 -2.80 -15.11
C GLN A 63 -5.31 -3.43 -13.93
N GLN A 64 -4.93 -4.63 -13.49
CA GLN A 64 -5.62 -5.35 -12.40
C GLN A 64 -5.33 -4.72 -11.04
N PHE A 65 -4.12 -4.18 -10.86
CA PHE A 65 -3.70 -3.51 -9.64
C PHE A 65 -4.37 -2.13 -9.46
N ILE A 66 -4.51 -1.39 -10.56
CA ILE A 66 -5.17 -0.07 -10.59
C ILE A 66 -6.65 -0.19 -10.23
N ARG A 67 -7.29 -1.33 -10.53
CA ARG A 67 -8.72 -1.55 -10.28
C ARG A 67 -9.06 -1.81 -8.81
N GLY A 68 -8.11 -2.29 -8.01
CA GLY A 68 -8.33 -2.68 -6.61
C GLY A 68 -7.71 -1.72 -5.58
N GLY A 69 -6.59 -1.08 -5.93
CA GLY A 69 -5.81 -0.29 -4.98
C GLY A 69 -5.01 -1.16 -4.00
N ILE A 70 -4.20 -0.51 -3.18
CA ILE A 70 -3.50 -1.16 -2.05
C ILE A 70 -4.07 -0.59 -0.77
N ALA A 71 -4.46 -1.48 0.14
CA ALA A 71 -4.78 -1.13 1.51
C ALA A 71 -3.64 -1.56 2.43
N PHE A 72 -3.61 -0.94 3.61
CA PHE A 72 -2.71 -1.36 4.66
C PHE A 72 -3.32 -1.11 6.04
N ALA A 73 -2.84 -1.89 7.01
CA ALA A 73 -3.11 -1.70 8.42
C ALA A 73 -1.89 -2.13 9.22
N THR A 74 -1.79 -1.59 10.44
CA THR A 74 -0.70 -1.92 11.36
C THR A 74 -1.28 -2.79 12.46
N PRO A 75 -0.75 -4.01 12.69
CA PRO A 75 -1.22 -4.86 13.76
C PRO A 75 -0.80 -4.30 15.13
N PRO A 76 -1.55 -4.61 16.19
CA PRO A 76 -1.26 -4.12 17.53
C PRO A 76 0.10 -4.65 17.99
N SER A 77 0.91 -3.77 18.57
CA SER A 77 2.22 -4.10 19.13
C SER A 77 2.50 -3.22 20.33
N ILE A 78 3.10 -3.81 21.37
CA ILE A 78 3.54 -3.09 22.57
C ILE A 78 5.01 -3.47 22.80
N PRO A 79 5.97 -2.55 22.57
CA PRO A 79 5.77 -1.18 22.11
C PRO A 79 5.31 -1.08 20.66
N LEU A 80 4.73 0.07 20.29
CA LEU A 80 4.38 0.38 18.90
C LEU A 80 5.65 0.31 18.04
N ALA A 81 5.60 -0.42 16.93
CA ALA A 81 6.73 -0.53 16.03
C ALA A 81 7.22 0.86 15.53
N PRO A 82 8.54 1.03 15.31
CA PRO A 82 9.07 2.26 14.76
C PRO A 82 8.44 2.60 13.39
N LYS A 83 8.43 3.89 13.05
CA LYS A 83 8.01 4.33 11.71
C LYS A 83 8.89 3.68 10.66
N ALA A 84 8.28 3.35 9.53
CA ALA A 84 9.02 2.92 8.37
C ALA A 84 9.90 4.07 7.86
N THR A 85 11.16 3.76 7.53
CA THR A 85 12.03 4.70 6.81
C THR A 85 11.63 4.78 5.34
N PRO A 86 11.98 5.86 4.62
CA PRO A 86 11.87 5.90 3.17
C PRO A 86 12.51 4.66 2.53
N ASN A 87 11.95 4.19 1.42
CA ASN A 87 12.41 3.01 0.65
C ASN A 87 12.40 1.67 1.42
N LYS A 88 11.70 1.58 2.55
CA LYS A 88 11.44 0.31 3.22
C LYS A 88 10.61 -0.60 2.30
N HIS A 89 11.05 -1.85 2.16
CA HIS A 89 10.34 -2.88 1.40
C HIS A 89 9.35 -3.63 2.31
N PHE A 90 8.16 -3.87 1.78
CA PHE A 90 7.10 -4.66 2.40
C PHE A 90 6.66 -5.76 1.44
N LEU A 91 6.14 -6.86 2.00
CA LEU A 91 5.41 -7.83 1.21
C LEU A 91 4.02 -7.29 0.91
N LEU A 92 3.58 -7.47 -0.33
CA LEU A 92 2.22 -7.20 -0.73
C LEU A 92 1.44 -8.51 -0.72
N ASN A 93 0.49 -8.62 0.19
CA ASN A 93 -0.35 -9.79 0.31
C ASN A 93 -1.46 -9.76 -0.75
N ALA A 94 -1.82 -10.93 -1.28
CA ALA A 94 -2.91 -11.03 -2.24
C ALA A 94 -4.29 -10.80 -1.59
N GLU A 95 -4.40 -11.11 -0.30
CA GLU A 95 -5.64 -11.07 0.46
C GLU A 95 -5.49 -10.21 1.72
N GLU A 96 -6.62 -9.68 2.20
CA GLU A 96 -6.67 -8.95 3.46
C GLU A 96 -6.51 -9.90 4.67
N PRO A 97 -5.77 -9.52 5.73
CA PRO A 97 -5.68 -10.33 6.95
C PRO A 97 -7.06 -10.49 7.61
N LYS A 98 -7.46 -11.71 7.97
CA LYS A 98 -8.84 -11.99 8.42
C LYS A 98 -9.34 -11.11 9.58
N ASP A 99 -8.43 -10.70 10.45
CA ASP A 99 -8.65 -9.98 11.71
C ASP A 99 -8.26 -8.49 11.63
N TRP A 100 -7.88 -7.96 10.47
CA TRP A 100 -7.33 -6.60 10.36
C TRP A 100 -8.27 -5.51 10.89
N ARG A 101 -9.59 -5.75 10.80
CA ARG A 101 -10.63 -4.82 11.29
C ARG A 101 -10.70 -4.75 12.80
N GLU A 102 -10.21 -5.76 13.50
CA GLU A 102 -10.20 -5.86 14.97
C GLU A 102 -8.94 -5.24 15.58
N TRP A 103 -7.89 -5.04 14.77
CA TRP A 103 -6.59 -4.57 15.26
C TRP A 103 -6.62 -3.23 16.00
N GLY A 104 -7.50 -2.31 15.60
CA GLY A 104 -7.77 -1.06 16.33
C GLY A 104 -6.54 -0.26 16.77
N THR A 105 -5.40 -0.38 16.06
CA THR A 105 -4.11 0.03 16.59
C THR A 105 -4.01 1.55 16.71
N ALA A 106 -3.77 2.04 17.92
CA ALA A 106 -3.58 3.45 18.18
C ALA A 106 -2.24 3.93 17.62
N ILE A 107 -2.28 4.79 16.60
CA ILE A 107 -1.09 5.39 16.00
C ILE A 107 -1.16 6.92 16.15
N PRO A 108 -0.38 7.50 17.07
CA PRO A 108 -0.37 8.94 17.26
C PRO A 108 0.23 9.64 16.03
N ARG A 109 -0.30 10.83 15.72
CA ARG A 109 0.35 11.76 14.80
C ARG A 109 1.64 12.26 15.39
N ASP A 110 2.56 12.59 14.51
CA ASP A 110 3.74 13.34 14.87
C ASP A 110 3.33 14.80 15.11
N ASN A 111 3.73 15.35 16.26
CA ASN A 111 3.61 16.77 16.55
C ASN A 111 4.58 17.58 15.69
#